data_AF-S7RSV7-F1
#
_entry.id   AF-S7RSV7-F1
#
_cell.length_a   1.000
_cell.length_b   1.000
_cell.length_c   1.000
_cell.angle_alpha   90.00
_cell.angle_beta   90.00
_cell.angle_gamma   90.00
#
_symmetry.space_group_name_H-M   'P 1'
#
loop_
_entity.id
_entity.type
_entity.pdbx_description
1 polymer ?
#
loop_
_entity_poly.entity_id
_entity_poly.type
_entity_poly.pdbx_seq_one_letter_code
_entity_poly.pdbx_strand_id
1 'polypeptide(L)'
;MDLDAEWETRYSSAMNGSISDFRDLVSSNIDGPILGATKLNGLLDIMESLFERYADTPCRNVDDDAALLTTACVALSLHVDAKMVPYEESRGLLWSWPSAWKFTLLSILPLLHNPSLGSIESRCKAFAAAIDLLHHFHTDVNTLRAMFTTPGLVDLVSRLWLMEISDHAFLADTRYRFHATCLMNMLVEEANFDFLGVPVDFSEPLRSRRMTVADTTVKFLRDVCSGAPYAPTHVSRNIHIVTVLSEHDEELRHAFLAANYIYSVTRVLVKLTATHPSEVVEEPERHGSAIEAALWNLWLLVGFTDGSTWVIQALEAKLLLGLLRCEPWLPYLQGHDDECFYSFLFNVLPSYAVYRSVLCVMQRSFTWIVESQLHLSRFSDDPEWTEAWEYFISTLESQWALLSSVPHLLPGYEKCSNVECTQEKASNEFYKCSRCLSAQYCSKACQETDWKGWHKEACDRIRKDRIDAWPHKLPAEDAKFIEVMLDVEREKLKDVVMNSFSDMGNNLLVMDIDLQVYPARAEIRHPEEVRFCEKHQLPLVEWWNDTKKKDLMHPCLMVTASIPREYHGQFIKVVNYGPPDIHWDKQVVYGQGCPCCSGM
;
A
#
# COMPACT_ATOMS: atom_id res chain seq x y z
N MET A 1 -18.12 -31.57 -48.36
CA MET A 1 -16.84 -32.14 -47.92
C MET A 1 -17.03 -32.61 -46.50
N ASP A 2 -16.49 -33.77 -46.16
CA ASP A 2 -16.55 -34.28 -44.80
C ASP A 2 -15.68 -33.38 -43.89
N LEU A 3 -16.31 -32.63 -42.99
CA LEU A 3 -15.65 -31.64 -42.13
C LEU A 3 -14.57 -32.30 -41.24
N ASP A 4 -14.73 -33.60 -40.94
CA ASP A 4 -13.75 -34.34 -40.16
C ASP A 4 -12.53 -34.72 -41.02
N ALA A 5 -12.71 -35.08 -42.29
CA ALA A 5 -11.60 -35.35 -43.20
C ALA A 5 -10.76 -34.10 -43.50
N GLU A 6 -11.42 -32.93 -43.61
CA GLU A 6 -10.71 -31.64 -43.77
C GLU A 6 -9.90 -31.29 -42.51
N TRP A 7 -10.49 -31.50 -41.33
CA TRP A 7 -9.78 -31.33 -40.05
C TRP A 7 -8.56 -32.23 -39.95
N GLU A 8 -8.70 -33.55 -40.18
CA GLU A 8 -7.58 -34.51 -40.09
C GLU A 8 -6.41 -34.16 -41.03
N THR A 9 -6.74 -33.67 -42.23
CA THR A 9 -5.73 -33.22 -43.20
C THR A 9 -4.97 -32.01 -42.67
N ARG A 10 -5.67 -31.00 -42.15
CA ARG A 10 -5.03 -29.79 -41.59
C ARG A 10 -4.29 -30.08 -40.28
N TYR A 11 -4.84 -30.93 -39.43
CA TYR A 11 -4.21 -31.39 -38.19
C TYR A 11 -2.88 -32.09 -38.49
N SER A 12 -2.87 -33.04 -39.43
CA SER A 12 -1.65 -33.75 -39.83
C SER A 12 -0.60 -32.80 -40.41
N SER A 13 -1.04 -31.80 -41.18
CA SER A 13 -0.17 -30.74 -41.70
C SER A 13 0.42 -29.90 -40.56
N ALA A 14 -0.39 -29.44 -39.62
CA ALA A 14 0.04 -28.60 -38.50
C ALA A 14 0.96 -29.35 -37.52
N MET A 15 0.68 -30.61 -37.21
CA MET A 15 1.46 -31.42 -36.26
C MET A 15 2.93 -31.56 -36.69
N ASN A 16 3.16 -31.77 -37.99
CA ASN A 16 4.51 -31.90 -38.54
C ASN A 16 4.99 -30.60 -39.23
N GLY A 17 4.17 -29.57 -39.25
CA GLY A 17 4.35 -28.37 -40.06
C GLY A 17 4.98 -27.19 -39.33
N SER A 18 4.74 -26.01 -39.88
CA SER A 18 5.21 -24.71 -39.41
C SER A 18 4.19 -24.02 -38.50
N ILE A 19 4.61 -22.90 -37.90
CA ILE A 19 3.71 -21.99 -37.16
C ILE A 19 2.56 -21.49 -38.07
N SER A 20 2.82 -21.35 -39.38
CA SER A 20 1.77 -20.94 -40.33
C SER A 20 0.70 -22.02 -40.49
N ASP A 21 1.10 -23.30 -40.58
CA ASP A 21 0.15 -24.41 -40.71
C ASP A 21 -0.76 -24.50 -39.47
N PHE A 22 -0.19 -24.28 -38.28
CA PHE A 22 -0.97 -24.21 -37.04
C PHE A 22 -1.90 -23.00 -37.01
N ARG A 23 -1.44 -21.82 -37.43
CA ARG A 23 -2.28 -20.63 -37.53
C ARG A 23 -3.45 -20.84 -38.47
N ASP A 24 -3.21 -21.38 -39.65
CA ASP A 24 -4.26 -21.63 -40.64
C ASP A 24 -5.31 -22.61 -40.11
N LEU A 25 -4.88 -23.66 -39.40
CA LEU A 25 -5.77 -24.59 -38.70
C LEU A 25 -6.64 -23.83 -37.67
N VAL A 26 -6.03 -23.08 -36.74
CA VAL A 26 -6.75 -22.37 -35.68
C VAL A 26 -7.72 -21.33 -36.26
N SER A 27 -7.25 -20.49 -37.19
CA SER A 27 -8.07 -19.45 -37.82
C SER A 27 -9.28 -20.01 -38.56
N SER A 28 -9.14 -21.20 -39.17
CA SER A 28 -10.28 -21.83 -39.86
C SER A 28 -11.40 -22.31 -38.93
N ASN A 29 -11.18 -22.31 -37.61
CA ASN A 29 -12.14 -22.77 -36.61
C ASN A 29 -12.67 -21.66 -35.70
N ILE A 30 -12.22 -20.41 -35.85
CA ILE A 30 -12.67 -19.28 -35.02
C ILE A 30 -14.18 -19.04 -35.18
N ASP A 31 -14.68 -19.08 -36.42
CA ASP A 31 -16.11 -18.88 -36.74
C ASP A 31 -16.84 -20.23 -36.96
N GLY A 32 -16.20 -21.34 -36.61
CA GLY A 32 -16.69 -22.70 -36.82
C GLY A 32 -17.65 -23.19 -35.73
N PRO A 33 -18.25 -24.38 -35.89
CA PRO A 33 -18.98 -25.04 -34.81
C PRO A 33 -18.04 -25.35 -33.64
N ILE A 34 -18.57 -25.37 -32.41
CA ILE A 34 -17.83 -25.72 -31.20
C ILE A 34 -17.09 -27.04 -31.41
N LEU A 35 -15.77 -27.02 -31.19
CA LEU A 35 -14.92 -28.18 -31.34
C LEU A 35 -15.22 -29.21 -30.24
N GLY A 36 -15.32 -30.48 -30.62
CA GLY A 36 -15.41 -31.59 -29.66
C GLY A 36 -14.07 -31.86 -28.95
N ALA A 37 -14.12 -32.59 -27.84
CA ALA A 37 -12.97 -32.93 -27.00
C ALA A 37 -11.75 -33.43 -27.78
N THR A 38 -11.94 -34.31 -28.76
CA THR A 38 -10.85 -34.86 -29.59
C THR A 38 -10.11 -33.78 -30.38
N LYS A 39 -10.84 -32.85 -31.01
CA LYS A 39 -10.23 -31.78 -31.82
C LYS A 39 -9.51 -30.78 -30.91
N LEU A 40 -10.08 -30.49 -29.74
CA LEU A 40 -9.47 -29.65 -28.72
C LEU A 40 -8.17 -30.25 -28.17
N ASN A 41 -8.15 -31.54 -27.85
CA ASN A 41 -6.94 -32.26 -27.44
C ASN A 41 -5.90 -32.25 -28.58
N GLY A 42 -6.33 -32.39 -29.84
CA GLY A 42 -5.45 -32.26 -30.99
C GLY A 42 -4.76 -30.89 -31.10
N LEU A 43 -5.47 -29.79 -30.80
CA LEU A 43 -4.84 -28.46 -30.75
C LEU A 43 -3.74 -28.40 -29.67
N LEU A 44 -3.97 -29.00 -28.50
CA LEU A 44 -2.97 -29.08 -27.43
C LEU A 44 -1.76 -29.94 -27.84
N ASP A 45 -1.96 -31.05 -28.54
CA ASP A 45 -0.87 -31.90 -29.06
C ASP A 45 0.02 -31.12 -30.06
N ILE A 46 -0.59 -30.34 -30.97
CA ILE A 46 0.15 -29.49 -31.90
C ILE A 46 0.93 -28.42 -31.15
N MET A 47 0.29 -27.75 -30.19
CA MET A 47 0.93 -26.72 -29.37
C MET A 47 2.16 -27.27 -28.63
N GLU A 48 2.02 -28.41 -27.96
CA GLU A 48 3.13 -29.06 -27.25
C GLU A 48 4.28 -29.39 -28.23
N SER A 49 3.97 -30.03 -29.36
CA SER A 49 4.98 -30.37 -30.38
C SER A 49 5.71 -29.14 -30.91
N LEU A 50 5.00 -28.04 -31.16
CA LEU A 50 5.63 -26.79 -31.60
C LEU A 50 6.46 -26.16 -30.48
N PHE A 51 5.94 -26.06 -29.26
CA PHE A 51 6.71 -25.51 -28.15
C PHE A 51 8.01 -26.29 -27.91
N GLU A 52 7.98 -27.62 -27.92
CA GLU A 52 9.19 -28.43 -27.77
C GLU A 52 10.18 -28.21 -28.91
N ARG A 53 9.69 -28.20 -30.16
CA ARG A 53 10.53 -28.03 -31.36
C ARG A 53 11.22 -26.69 -31.41
N TYR A 54 10.54 -25.63 -31.00
CA TYR A 54 11.06 -24.26 -31.06
C TYR A 54 11.75 -23.82 -29.75
N ALA A 55 11.55 -24.51 -28.63
CA ALA A 55 12.15 -24.18 -27.33
C ALA A 55 13.67 -24.25 -27.30
N ASP A 56 14.32 -25.01 -28.19
CA ASP A 56 15.79 -25.11 -28.22
C ASP A 56 16.45 -24.07 -29.15
N THR A 57 15.66 -23.31 -29.93
CA THR A 57 16.13 -22.16 -30.73
C THR A 57 15.28 -20.88 -30.56
N PRO A 58 14.97 -20.45 -29.32
CA PRO A 58 14.13 -19.30 -29.05
C PRO A 58 14.83 -17.99 -29.47
N CYS A 59 14.07 -16.98 -29.86
CA CYS A 59 14.52 -15.65 -30.27
C CYS A 59 15.37 -15.58 -31.56
N ARG A 60 15.32 -16.58 -32.46
CA ARG A 60 15.86 -16.40 -33.82
C ARG A 60 15.09 -15.33 -34.61
N ASN A 61 13.80 -15.20 -34.34
CA ASN A 61 12.92 -14.18 -34.90
C ASN A 61 11.81 -13.87 -33.89
N VAL A 62 11.84 -12.68 -33.30
CA VAL A 62 10.87 -12.22 -32.28
C VAL A 62 9.44 -12.30 -32.82
N ASP A 63 9.25 -12.05 -34.11
CA ASP A 63 7.93 -12.09 -34.73
C ASP A 63 7.40 -13.53 -34.87
N ASP A 64 8.27 -14.52 -35.05
CA ASP A 64 7.88 -15.94 -35.11
C ASP A 64 7.51 -16.46 -33.71
N ASP A 65 8.26 -16.09 -32.68
CA ASP A 65 7.95 -16.43 -31.29
C ASP A 65 6.61 -15.81 -30.87
N ALA A 66 6.42 -14.51 -31.15
CA ALA A 66 5.16 -13.82 -30.91
C ALA A 66 4.01 -14.47 -31.68
N ALA A 67 4.22 -14.84 -32.94
CA ALA A 67 3.24 -15.53 -33.76
C ALA A 67 2.81 -16.88 -33.16
N LEU A 68 3.74 -17.68 -32.67
CA LEU A 68 3.43 -18.96 -32.03
C LEU A 68 2.65 -18.74 -30.73
N LEU A 69 3.09 -17.82 -29.86
CA LEU A 69 2.39 -17.47 -28.63
C LEU A 69 0.96 -16.99 -28.92
N THR A 70 0.77 -16.07 -29.86
CA THR A 70 -0.56 -15.57 -30.23
C THR A 70 -1.45 -16.69 -30.78
N THR A 71 -0.91 -17.56 -31.64
CA THR A 71 -1.68 -18.67 -32.21
C THR A 71 -2.10 -19.66 -31.13
N ALA A 72 -1.20 -19.95 -30.18
CA ALA A 72 -1.51 -20.76 -28.99
C ALA A 72 -2.60 -20.12 -28.14
N CYS A 73 -2.57 -18.81 -27.89
CA CYS A 73 -3.64 -18.11 -27.16
C CYS A 73 -5.01 -18.29 -27.82
N VAL A 74 -5.10 -18.14 -29.15
CA VAL A 74 -6.37 -18.32 -29.87
C VAL A 74 -6.85 -19.77 -29.77
N ALA A 75 -5.95 -20.74 -29.89
CA ALA A 75 -6.29 -22.15 -29.69
C ALA A 75 -6.82 -22.43 -28.27
N LEU A 76 -6.22 -21.82 -27.25
CA LEU A 76 -6.68 -21.93 -25.87
C LEU A 76 -8.02 -21.22 -25.64
N SER A 77 -8.29 -20.08 -26.27
CA SER A 77 -9.61 -19.44 -26.21
C SER A 77 -10.71 -20.39 -26.72
N LEU A 78 -10.46 -21.09 -27.83
CA LEU A 78 -11.39 -22.11 -28.35
C LEU A 78 -11.60 -23.28 -27.36
N HIS A 79 -10.58 -23.61 -26.58
CA HIS A 79 -10.65 -24.62 -25.53
C HIS A 79 -11.49 -24.15 -24.33
N VAL A 80 -11.28 -22.90 -23.89
CA VAL A 80 -12.01 -22.30 -22.75
C VAL A 80 -13.48 -22.08 -23.06
N ASP A 81 -13.83 -21.69 -24.29
CA ASP A 81 -15.22 -21.48 -24.71
C ASP A 81 -16.01 -22.80 -24.79
N ALA A 82 -15.32 -23.94 -24.91
CA ALA A 82 -15.91 -25.26 -24.96
C ALA A 82 -16.29 -25.82 -23.57
N LYS A 83 -16.71 -24.97 -22.61
CA LYS A 83 -17.12 -25.29 -21.21
C LYS A 83 -18.14 -26.44 -21.03
N MET A 84 -18.60 -27.04 -22.11
CA MET A 84 -19.54 -28.16 -22.20
C MET A 84 -18.86 -29.53 -22.29
N VAL A 85 -17.54 -29.61 -22.50
CA VAL A 85 -16.81 -30.89 -22.51
C VAL A 85 -16.54 -31.33 -21.06
N PRO A 86 -16.94 -32.53 -20.64
CA PRO A 86 -16.63 -33.05 -19.31
C PRO A 86 -15.12 -33.02 -19.07
N TYR A 87 -14.70 -32.51 -17.91
CA TYR A 87 -13.29 -32.39 -17.53
C TYR A 87 -12.53 -33.73 -17.66
N GLU A 88 -13.22 -34.86 -17.45
CA GLU A 88 -12.69 -36.23 -17.58
C GLU A 88 -12.26 -36.61 -19.02
N GLU A 89 -12.77 -35.92 -20.05
CA GLU A 89 -12.46 -36.19 -21.47
C GLU A 89 -11.38 -35.26 -22.05
N SER A 90 -11.06 -34.17 -21.36
CA SER A 90 -9.96 -33.26 -21.73
C SER A 90 -8.69 -33.64 -20.98
N ARG A 91 -7.52 -33.61 -21.64
CA ARG A 91 -6.23 -33.76 -20.92
C ARG A 91 -5.95 -32.60 -19.95
N GLY A 92 -6.72 -31.51 -20.07
CA GLY A 92 -6.56 -30.28 -19.31
C GLY A 92 -5.37 -29.43 -19.76
N LEU A 93 -5.35 -28.16 -19.37
CA LEU A 93 -4.25 -27.25 -19.70
C LEU A 93 -2.95 -27.62 -18.98
N LEU A 94 -3.06 -28.29 -17.83
CA LEU A 94 -1.92 -28.70 -17.00
C LEU A 94 -0.91 -29.55 -17.77
N TRP A 95 -1.39 -30.37 -18.72
CA TRP A 95 -0.52 -31.24 -19.50
C TRP A 95 0.43 -30.46 -20.42
N SER A 96 -0.06 -29.39 -21.07
CA SER A 96 0.77 -28.55 -21.95
C SER A 96 1.62 -27.51 -21.21
N TRP A 97 1.38 -27.30 -19.91
CA TRP A 97 2.04 -26.26 -19.11
C TRP A 97 3.58 -26.32 -19.15
N PRO A 98 4.26 -27.46 -18.95
CA PRO A 98 5.73 -27.49 -18.90
C PRO A 98 6.39 -26.99 -20.20
N SER A 99 5.89 -27.43 -21.35
CA SER A 99 6.42 -27.04 -22.67
C SER A 99 6.07 -25.60 -23.01
N ALA A 100 4.83 -25.17 -22.71
CA ALA A 100 4.40 -23.78 -22.87
C ALA A 100 5.22 -22.82 -22.01
N TRP A 101 5.47 -23.17 -20.75
CA TRP A 101 6.30 -22.39 -19.84
C TRP A 101 7.74 -22.30 -20.33
N LYS A 102 8.38 -23.44 -20.66
CA LYS A 102 9.76 -23.47 -21.19
C LYS A 102 9.89 -22.54 -22.39
N PHE A 103 8.98 -22.66 -23.35
CA PHE A 103 8.99 -21.81 -24.55
C PHE A 103 8.79 -20.34 -24.20
N THR A 104 7.75 -20.00 -23.43
CA THR A 104 7.45 -18.62 -23.03
C THR A 104 8.63 -17.96 -22.32
N LEU A 105 9.23 -18.66 -21.35
CA LEU A 105 10.38 -18.17 -20.62
C LEU A 105 11.54 -17.86 -21.56
N LEU A 106 11.88 -18.78 -22.46
CA LEU A 106 13.03 -18.60 -23.34
C LEU A 106 12.79 -17.58 -24.46
N SER A 107 11.54 -17.39 -24.90
CA SER A 107 11.18 -16.38 -25.90
C SER A 107 11.14 -14.97 -25.31
N ILE A 108 10.80 -14.82 -24.03
CA ILE A 108 10.65 -13.50 -23.40
C ILE A 108 11.92 -13.04 -22.69
N LEU A 109 12.66 -13.93 -22.04
CA LEU A 109 13.83 -13.57 -21.23
C LEU A 109 14.90 -12.76 -22.02
N PRO A 110 15.21 -13.08 -23.30
CA PRO A 110 16.15 -12.27 -24.08
C PRO A 110 15.65 -10.84 -24.33
N LEU A 111 14.33 -10.66 -24.54
CA LEU A 111 13.71 -9.34 -24.74
C LEU A 111 13.79 -8.47 -23.48
N LEU A 112 13.68 -9.09 -22.30
CA LEU A 112 13.85 -8.41 -21.01
C LEU A 112 15.29 -7.96 -20.78
N HIS A 113 16.28 -8.77 -21.20
CA HIS A 113 17.69 -8.47 -20.98
C HIS A 113 18.31 -7.54 -22.02
N ASN A 114 17.78 -7.54 -23.24
CA ASN A 114 18.32 -6.72 -24.32
C ASN A 114 17.22 -5.94 -25.05
N PRO A 115 16.98 -4.67 -24.65
CA PRO A 115 16.02 -3.80 -25.31
C PRO A 115 16.30 -3.56 -26.80
N SER A 116 17.50 -3.84 -27.32
CA SER A 116 17.79 -3.68 -28.75
C SER A 116 17.32 -4.85 -29.62
N LEU A 117 16.85 -5.95 -29.02
CA LEU A 117 16.31 -7.09 -29.77
C LEU A 117 14.91 -6.80 -30.29
N GLY A 118 14.80 -6.65 -31.61
CA GLY A 118 13.54 -6.41 -32.31
C GLY A 118 13.07 -4.96 -32.25
N SER A 119 12.00 -4.68 -33.01
CA SER A 119 11.34 -3.36 -32.94
C SER A 119 10.53 -3.23 -31.65
N ILE A 120 10.23 -1.99 -31.21
CA ILE A 120 9.30 -1.76 -30.09
C ILE A 120 7.97 -2.50 -30.31
N GLU A 121 7.45 -2.50 -31.54
CA GLU A 121 6.22 -3.18 -31.91
C GLU A 121 6.32 -4.70 -31.77
N SER A 122 7.40 -5.32 -32.26
CA SER A 122 7.64 -6.76 -32.14
C SER A 122 7.76 -7.19 -30.67
N ARG A 123 8.43 -6.38 -29.84
CA ARG A 123 8.54 -6.64 -28.41
C ARG A 123 7.18 -6.53 -27.73
N CYS A 124 6.39 -5.48 -28.00
CA CYS A 124 5.04 -5.34 -27.44
C CYS A 124 4.15 -6.53 -27.83
N LYS A 125 4.24 -7.00 -29.08
CA LYS A 125 3.53 -8.20 -29.56
C LYS A 125 3.93 -9.46 -28.78
N ALA A 126 5.22 -9.74 -28.68
CA ALA A 126 5.72 -10.91 -27.95
C ALA A 126 5.31 -10.86 -26.47
N PHE A 127 5.44 -9.68 -25.86
CA PHE A 127 5.12 -9.43 -24.47
C PHE A 127 3.64 -9.68 -24.16
N ALA A 128 2.75 -9.10 -24.97
CA ALA A 128 1.32 -9.29 -24.82
C ALA A 128 0.90 -10.72 -25.11
N ALA A 129 1.47 -11.36 -26.13
CA ALA A 129 1.18 -12.76 -26.43
C ALA A 129 1.58 -13.68 -25.28
N ALA A 130 2.70 -13.41 -24.60
CA ALA A 130 3.10 -14.15 -23.40
C ALA A 130 2.12 -13.92 -22.23
N ILE A 131 1.70 -12.68 -21.98
CA ILE A 131 0.74 -12.36 -20.92
C ILE A 131 -0.60 -13.04 -21.18
N ASP A 132 -1.12 -12.94 -22.40
CA ASP A 132 -2.36 -13.59 -22.82
C ASP A 132 -2.24 -15.11 -22.62
N LEU A 133 -1.11 -15.72 -23.00
CA LEU A 133 -0.90 -17.16 -22.84
C LEU A 133 -0.93 -17.56 -21.37
N LEU A 134 -0.17 -16.87 -20.52
CA LEU A 134 -0.13 -17.11 -19.08
C LEU A 134 -1.49 -16.91 -18.43
N HIS A 135 -2.27 -15.92 -18.89
CA HIS A 135 -3.63 -15.70 -18.40
C HIS A 135 -4.55 -16.89 -18.72
N HIS A 136 -4.50 -17.44 -19.93
CA HIS A 136 -5.32 -18.62 -20.26
C HIS A 136 -4.98 -19.81 -19.36
N PHE A 137 -3.69 -20.08 -19.12
CA PHE A 137 -3.27 -21.13 -18.19
C PHE A 137 -3.72 -20.87 -16.74
N HIS A 138 -3.71 -19.60 -16.29
CA HIS A 138 -4.20 -19.23 -14.96
C HIS A 138 -5.69 -19.56 -14.74
N THR A 139 -6.52 -19.54 -15.79
CA THR A 139 -7.97 -19.83 -15.65
C THR A 139 -8.29 -21.28 -15.30
N ASP A 140 -7.35 -22.21 -15.47
CA ASP A 140 -7.50 -23.62 -15.06
C ASP A 140 -6.87 -23.84 -13.67
N VAL A 141 -7.69 -24.23 -12.69
CA VAL A 141 -7.28 -24.36 -11.28
C VAL A 141 -6.13 -25.35 -11.06
N ASN A 142 -6.06 -26.42 -11.85
CA ASN A 142 -5.01 -27.42 -11.71
C ASN A 142 -3.68 -26.92 -12.28
N THR A 143 -3.75 -26.21 -13.41
CA THR A 143 -2.62 -25.48 -13.98
C THR A 143 -2.14 -24.38 -13.05
N LEU A 144 -3.05 -23.61 -12.44
CA LEU A 144 -2.71 -22.55 -11.49
C LEU A 144 -1.83 -23.06 -10.35
N ARG A 145 -2.14 -24.21 -9.77
CA ARG A 145 -1.28 -24.84 -8.74
C ARG A 145 0.12 -25.17 -9.26
N ALA A 146 0.21 -25.67 -10.50
CA ALA A 146 1.50 -25.93 -11.13
C ALA A 146 2.27 -24.63 -11.43
N MET A 147 1.57 -23.58 -11.87
CA MET A 147 2.14 -22.25 -12.11
C MET A 147 2.83 -21.72 -10.84
N PHE A 148 2.15 -21.72 -9.70
CA PHE A 148 2.71 -21.24 -8.43
C PHE A 148 3.94 -22.01 -7.94
N THR A 149 4.06 -23.29 -8.30
CA THR A 149 5.23 -24.13 -7.96
C THR A 149 6.31 -24.12 -9.03
N THR A 150 6.09 -23.41 -10.15
CA THR A 150 7.02 -23.36 -11.28
C THR A 150 8.15 -22.35 -11.01
N PRO A 151 9.42 -22.80 -10.96
CA PRO A 151 10.55 -21.91 -10.71
C PRO A 151 10.66 -20.80 -11.76
N GLY A 152 10.81 -19.56 -11.29
CA GLY A 152 10.99 -18.38 -12.13
C GLY A 152 9.71 -17.76 -12.69
N LEU A 153 8.51 -18.34 -12.45
CA LEU A 153 7.27 -17.74 -12.91
C LEU A 153 7.02 -16.37 -12.29
N VAL A 154 7.06 -16.30 -10.95
CA VAL A 154 6.84 -15.04 -10.21
C VAL A 154 7.92 -14.00 -10.56
N ASP A 155 9.17 -14.42 -10.77
CA ASP A 155 10.23 -13.53 -11.26
C ASP A 155 9.90 -12.97 -12.66
N LEU A 156 9.46 -13.82 -13.59
CA LEU A 156 9.10 -13.37 -14.92
C LEU A 156 7.92 -12.40 -14.86
N VAL A 157 6.81 -12.79 -14.24
CA VAL A 157 5.59 -11.97 -14.19
C VAL A 157 5.85 -10.64 -13.51
N SER A 158 6.62 -10.60 -12.42
CA SER A 158 7.00 -9.34 -11.78
C SER A 158 7.85 -8.44 -12.69
N ARG A 159 8.76 -8.99 -13.48
CA ARG A 159 9.52 -8.20 -14.48
C ARG A 159 8.62 -7.66 -15.59
N LEU A 160 7.65 -8.46 -16.06
CA LEU A 160 6.66 -8.00 -17.03
C LEU A 160 5.84 -6.85 -16.45
N TRP A 161 5.31 -7.02 -15.24
CA TRP A 161 4.58 -5.96 -14.56
C TRP A 161 5.40 -4.67 -14.42
N LEU A 162 6.64 -4.76 -13.92
CA LEU A 162 7.52 -3.59 -13.77
C LEU A 162 7.84 -2.91 -15.11
N MET A 163 8.00 -3.67 -16.19
CA MET A 163 8.20 -3.11 -17.52
C MET A 163 6.96 -2.37 -18.01
N GLU A 164 5.79 -2.97 -17.85
CA GLU A 164 4.51 -2.38 -18.25
C GLU A 164 4.30 -1.01 -17.58
N ILE A 165 4.53 -0.92 -16.27
CA ILE A 165 4.31 0.34 -15.53
C ILE A 165 5.47 1.35 -15.67
N SER A 166 6.64 0.91 -16.17
CA SER A 166 7.79 1.78 -16.40
C SER A 166 7.71 2.56 -17.71
N ASP A 167 7.05 2.00 -18.73
CA ASP A 167 7.03 2.49 -20.10
C ASP A 167 5.61 2.40 -20.70
N HIS A 168 5.04 3.58 -20.94
CA HIS A 168 3.69 3.76 -21.52
C HIS A 168 3.53 3.09 -22.89
N ALA A 169 4.60 2.77 -23.62
CA ALA A 169 4.51 2.04 -24.88
C ALA A 169 3.88 0.65 -24.71
N PHE A 170 4.04 0.01 -23.54
CA PHE A 170 3.42 -1.28 -23.23
C PHE A 170 1.98 -1.12 -22.70
N LEU A 171 1.60 0.06 -22.24
CA LEU A 171 0.24 0.39 -21.80
C LEU A 171 -0.66 0.86 -22.96
N ALA A 172 -0.07 1.50 -23.98
CA ALA A 172 -0.83 2.17 -25.05
C ALA A 172 -1.38 1.23 -26.13
N ASP A 173 -0.88 0.00 -26.24
CA ASP A 173 -1.35 -0.94 -27.26
C ASP A 173 -2.62 -1.67 -26.80
N THR A 174 -3.77 -1.07 -27.08
CA THR A 174 -5.11 -1.59 -26.73
C THR A 174 -5.54 -2.80 -27.57
N ARG A 175 -4.71 -3.29 -28.49
CA ARG A 175 -5.01 -4.47 -29.31
C ARG A 175 -4.98 -5.77 -28.50
N TYR A 176 -4.37 -5.75 -27.32
CA TYR A 176 -4.22 -6.92 -26.48
C TYR A 176 -5.32 -7.00 -25.42
N ARG A 177 -5.70 -8.22 -25.05
CA ARG A 177 -6.84 -8.47 -24.15
C ARG A 177 -6.45 -8.38 -22.68
N PHE A 178 -5.21 -8.75 -22.33
CA PHE A 178 -4.75 -8.79 -20.94
C PHE A 178 -3.44 -8.04 -20.72
N HIS A 179 -3.31 -7.43 -19.54
CA HIS A 179 -2.15 -6.65 -19.11
C HIS A 179 -1.35 -7.39 -18.03
N ALA A 180 -0.04 -7.15 -17.95
CA ALA A 180 0.84 -7.76 -16.95
C ALA A 180 0.39 -7.40 -15.53
N THR A 181 -0.07 -6.15 -15.32
CA THR A 181 -0.70 -5.70 -14.07
C THR A 181 -1.88 -6.60 -13.69
N CYS A 182 -2.69 -7.05 -14.65
CA CYS A 182 -3.84 -7.92 -14.37
C CYS A 182 -3.36 -9.28 -13.89
N LEU A 183 -2.44 -9.90 -14.62
CA LEU A 183 -1.85 -11.19 -14.27
C LEU A 183 -1.18 -11.14 -12.90
N MET A 184 -0.39 -10.10 -12.64
CA MET A 184 0.25 -9.87 -11.36
C MET A 184 -0.77 -9.75 -10.23
N ASN A 185 -1.83 -8.94 -10.42
CA ASN A 185 -2.89 -8.76 -9.44
C ASN A 185 -3.59 -10.08 -9.11
N MET A 186 -3.94 -10.88 -10.13
CA MET A 186 -4.56 -12.20 -9.91
C MET A 186 -3.64 -13.13 -9.12
N LEU A 187 -2.35 -13.22 -9.48
CA LEU A 187 -1.42 -14.08 -8.73
C LEU A 187 -1.24 -13.62 -7.27
N VAL A 188 -1.27 -12.32 -7.02
CA VAL A 188 -1.19 -11.75 -5.68
C VAL A 188 -2.45 -12.07 -4.87
N GLU A 189 -3.64 -11.97 -5.48
CA GLU A 189 -4.92 -12.34 -4.87
C GLU A 189 -4.96 -13.83 -4.50
N GLU A 190 -4.60 -14.70 -5.43
CA GLU A 190 -4.58 -16.15 -5.21
C GLU A 190 -3.58 -16.57 -4.13
N ALA A 191 -2.45 -15.86 -4.02
CA ALA A 191 -1.49 -16.06 -2.94
C ALA A 191 -2.03 -15.58 -1.58
N ASN A 192 -2.82 -14.50 -1.55
CA ASN A 192 -3.34 -13.92 -0.32
C ASN A 192 -4.37 -14.83 0.38
N PHE A 193 -5.24 -15.49 -0.39
CA PHE A 193 -6.35 -16.28 0.17
C PHE A 193 -5.96 -17.70 0.61
N ASP A 194 -4.67 -18.07 0.59
CA ASP A 194 -4.17 -19.45 0.77
C ASP A 194 -4.99 -20.48 -0.04
N PHE A 195 -5.55 -20.05 -1.17
CA PHE A 195 -6.55 -20.81 -1.94
C PHE A 195 -5.98 -22.15 -2.44
N LEU A 196 -4.66 -22.21 -2.57
CA LEU A 196 -3.95 -23.35 -3.13
C LEU A 196 -3.38 -24.29 -2.05
N GLY A 197 -3.35 -23.88 -0.77
CA GLY A 197 -2.73 -24.65 0.31
C GLY A 197 -1.23 -24.92 0.08
N VAL A 198 -0.57 -24.09 -0.71
CA VAL A 198 0.86 -24.18 -1.02
C VAL A 198 1.55 -22.94 -0.43
N PRO A 199 2.47 -23.10 0.52
CA PRO A 199 3.24 -21.99 1.07
C PRO A 199 4.27 -21.52 0.03
N VAL A 200 3.85 -20.64 -0.87
CA VAL A 200 4.73 -19.97 -1.83
C VAL A 200 5.06 -18.59 -1.27
N ASP A 201 6.35 -18.34 -0.98
CA ASP A 201 6.82 -16.98 -0.71
C ASP A 201 6.82 -16.19 -2.04
N PHE A 202 5.66 -15.64 -2.39
CA PHE A 202 5.46 -14.84 -3.59
C PHE A 202 6.33 -13.56 -3.58
N SER A 203 6.75 -13.11 -2.41
CA SER A 203 7.52 -11.88 -2.25
C SER A 203 9.03 -12.06 -2.49
N GLU A 204 9.56 -13.28 -2.43
CA GLU A 204 11.01 -13.55 -2.58
C GLU A 204 11.65 -12.92 -3.84
N PRO A 205 11.07 -13.08 -5.05
CA PRO A 205 11.70 -12.54 -6.26
C PRO A 205 11.70 -11.01 -6.27
N LEU A 206 10.71 -10.40 -5.63
CA LEU A 206 10.52 -8.96 -5.51
C LEU A 206 11.42 -8.36 -4.43
N ARG A 207 11.63 -9.06 -3.31
CA ARG A 207 12.44 -8.62 -2.16
C ARG A 207 13.86 -8.24 -2.57
N SER A 208 14.47 -9.06 -3.43
CA SER A 208 15.81 -8.79 -4.01
C SER A 208 15.90 -7.46 -4.79
N ARG A 209 14.76 -6.93 -5.27
CA ARG A 209 14.61 -5.73 -6.10
C ARG A 209 13.67 -4.71 -5.48
N ARG A 210 13.40 -4.79 -4.17
CA ARG A 210 12.39 -3.98 -3.48
C ARG A 210 12.45 -2.49 -3.77
N MET A 211 13.64 -1.90 -3.87
CA MET A 211 13.79 -0.47 -4.19
C MET A 211 13.42 -0.15 -5.64
N THR A 212 13.78 -1.02 -6.59
CA THR A 212 13.37 -0.87 -7.99
C THR A 212 11.86 -1.00 -8.12
N VAL A 213 11.25 -1.96 -7.42
CA VAL A 213 9.80 -2.12 -7.38
C VAL A 213 9.14 -0.83 -6.86
N ALA A 214 9.59 -0.35 -5.70
CA ALA A 214 9.04 0.86 -5.08
C ALA A 214 9.21 2.12 -5.95
N ASP A 215 10.42 2.37 -6.47
CA ASP A 215 10.71 3.56 -7.27
C ASP A 215 9.92 3.55 -8.60
N THR A 216 9.79 2.37 -9.23
CA THR A 216 9.01 2.19 -10.46
C THR A 216 7.52 2.42 -10.22
N THR A 217 6.94 1.85 -9.16
CA THR A 217 5.52 2.07 -8.84
C THR A 217 5.23 3.53 -8.49
N VAL A 218 6.12 4.18 -7.73
CA VAL A 218 6.00 5.62 -7.43
C VAL A 218 6.10 6.47 -8.69
N LYS A 219 6.97 6.10 -9.64
CA LYS A 219 7.04 6.77 -10.94
C LYS A 219 5.72 6.64 -11.70
N PHE A 220 5.14 5.44 -11.77
CA PHE A 220 3.84 5.20 -12.40
C PHE A 220 2.74 6.11 -11.82
N LEU A 221 2.60 6.16 -10.49
CA LEU A 221 1.61 7.03 -9.83
C LEU A 221 1.86 8.52 -10.10
N ARG A 222 3.12 8.93 -10.24
CA ARG A 222 3.47 10.32 -10.61
C ARG A 222 3.11 10.64 -12.05
N ASP A 223 3.31 9.70 -12.97
CA ASP A 223 2.93 9.86 -14.37
C ASP A 223 1.41 10.00 -14.51
N VAL A 224 0.65 9.18 -13.76
CA VAL A 224 -0.81 9.33 -13.60
C VAL A 224 -1.14 10.75 -13.15
N CYS A 225 -0.48 11.28 -12.11
CA CYS A 225 -0.71 12.65 -11.65
C CYS A 225 -0.34 13.72 -12.69
N SER A 226 0.67 13.47 -13.51
CA SER A 226 1.21 14.43 -14.49
C SER A 226 0.39 14.52 -15.78
N GLY A 227 -0.68 13.72 -15.91
CA GLY A 227 -1.57 13.76 -17.08
C GLY A 227 -1.23 12.74 -18.16
N ALA A 228 -0.36 11.76 -17.88
CA ALA A 228 -0.20 10.61 -18.76
C ALA A 228 -1.56 9.89 -18.90
N PRO A 229 -1.90 9.36 -20.09
CA PRO A 229 -3.09 8.52 -20.24
C PRO A 229 -3.04 7.33 -19.28
N TYR A 230 -4.15 7.05 -18.60
CA TYR A 230 -4.27 5.90 -17.70
C TYR A 230 -5.68 5.33 -17.75
N ALA A 231 -5.79 4.01 -17.57
CA ALA A 231 -7.05 3.35 -17.28
C ALA A 231 -7.25 3.28 -15.76
N PRO A 232 -8.41 3.66 -15.21
CA PRO A 232 -8.67 3.56 -13.76
C PRO A 232 -8.45 2.15 -13.20
N THR A 233 -8.77 1.11 -13.97
CA THR A 233 -8.51 -0.30 -13.62
C THR A 233 -7.04 -0.60 -13.41
N HIS A 234 -6.14 0.01 -14.18
CA HIS A 234 -4.70 -0.17 -14.01
C HIS A 234 -4.21 0.54 -12.75
N VAL A 235 -4.75 1.72 -12.45
CA VAL A 235 -4.43 2.44 -11.21
C VAL A 235 -4.88 1.62 -9.99
N SER A 236 -6.14 1.16 -9.99
CA SER A 236 -6.69 0.32 -8.92
C SER A 236 -5.86 -0.94 -8.67
N ARG A 237 -5.60 -1.74 -9.72
CA ARG A 237 -4.81 -2.98 -9.60
C ARG A 237 -3.37 -2.75 -9.17
N ASN A 238 -2.71 -1.68 -9.64
CA ASN A 238 -1.35 -1.37 -9.20
C ASN A 238 -1.29 -1.01 -7.72
N ILE A 239 -2.26 -0.24 -7.24
CA ILE A 239 -2.37 0.10 -5.82
C ILE A 239 -2.66 -1.18 -5.01
N HIS A 240 -3.56 -2.04 -5.49
CA HIS A 240 -3.90 -3.30 -4.84
C HIS A 240 -2.71 -4.26 -4.73
N ILE A 241 -1.92 -4.43 -5.80
CA ILE A 241 -0.66 -5.20 -5.76
C ILE A 241 0.25 -4.68 -4.64
N VAL A 242 0.43 -3.36 -4.53
CA VAL A 242 1.26 -2.77 -3.46
C VAL A 242 0.67 -3.01 -2.07
N THR A 243 -0.65 -2.91 -1.92
CA THR A 243 -1.36 -3.21 -0.67
C THR A 243 -1.01 -4.61 -0.17
N VAL A 244 -1.27 -5.64 -0.99
CA VAL A 244 -1.05 -7.03 -0.58
C VAL A 244 0.45 -7.31 -0.37
N LEU A 245 1.33 -6.80 -1.23
CA LEU A 245 2.77 -6.95 -1.02
C LEU A 245 3.26 -6.30 0.28
N SER A 246 2.67 -5.17 0.67
CA SER A 246 3.04 -4.47 1.91
C SER A 246 2.47 -5.15 3.16
N GLU A 247 1.35 -5.83 3.03
CA GLU A 247 0.74 -6.60 4.12
C GLU A 247 1.59 -7.84 4.46
N HIS A 248 2.09 -8.54 3.43
CA HIS A 248 2.79 -9.82 3.59
C HIS A 248 4.32 -9.73 3.67
N ASP A 249 4.94 -8.64 3.25
CA ASP A 249 6.40 -8.49 3.29
C ASP A 249 6.83 -7.12 3.81
N GLU A 250 7.46 -7.12 4.99
CA GLU A 250 7.91 -5.90 5.67
C GLU A 250 9.01 -5.17 4.89
N GLU A 251 9.91 -5.88 4.20
CA GLU A 251 10.99 -5.24 3.44
C GLU A 251 10.44 -4.48 2.22
N LEU A 252 9.45 -5.05 1.53
CA LEU A 252 8.74 -4.39 0.44
C LEU A 252 7.93 -3.20 0.97
N ARG A 253 7.20 -3.38 2.07
CA ARG A 253 6.47 -2.29 2.76
C ARG A 253 7.39 -1.11 3.06
N HIS A 254 8.53 -1.34 3.70
CA HIS A 254 9.50 -0.30 4.02
C HIS A 254 10.13 0.33 2.78
N ALA A 255 10.36 -0.44 1.71
CA ALA A 255 10.83 0.11 0.43
C ALA A 255 9.80 1.09 -0.18
N PHE A 256 8.50 0.76 -0.16
CA PHE A 256 7.45 1.66 -0.64
C PHE A 256 7.38 2.94 0.21
N LEU A 257 7.39 2.83 1.54
CA LEU A 257 7.39 3.98 2.45
C LEU A 257 8.63 4.87 2.25
N ALA A 258 9.80 4.28 2.06
CA ALA A 258 11.05 5.00 1.77
C ALA A 258 11.10 5.66 0.37
N ALA A 259 10.22 5.26 -0.55
CA ALA A 259 10.05 5.84 -1.88
C ALA A 259 9.00 6.98 -1.93
N ASN A 260 8.43 7.39 -0.79
CA ASN A 260 7.33 8.36 -0.69
C ASN A 260 6.06 7.89 -1.42
N TYR A 261 5.76 6.59 -1.28
CA TYR A 261 4.57 5.99 -1.86
C TYR A 261 3.27 6.61 -1.32
N ILE A 262 3.18 6.86 -0.01
CA ILE A 262 2.02 7.53 0.64
C ILE A 262 1.70 8.87 -0.04
N TYR A 263 2.70 9.73 -0.20
CA TYR A 263 2.52 11.01 -0.88
C TYR A 263 1.97 10.82 -2.30
N SER A 264 2.51 9.84 -3.04
CA SER A 264 2.17 9.59 -4.44
C SER A 264 0.75 9.03 -4.59
N VAL A 265 0.35 8.07 -3.76
CA VAL A 265 -1.01 7.49 -3.80
C VAL A 265 -2.07 8.50 -3.33
N THR A 266 -1.77 9.34 -2.33
CA THR A 266 -2.69 10.43 -1.95
C THR A 266 -2.85 11.47 -3.06
N ARG A 267 -1.77 11.80 -3.79
CA ARG A 267 -1.86 12.68 -4.97
C ARG A 267 -2.74 12.10 -6.08
N VAL A 268 -2.68 10.77 -6.28
CA VAL A 268 -3.57 10.07 -7.20
C VAL A 268 -5.01 10.12 -6.70
N LEU A 269 -5.27 9.85 -5.42
CA LEU A 269 -6.60 9.99 -4.81
C LEU A 269 -7.20 11.39 -5.07
N VAL A 270 -6.46 12.46 -4.77
CA VAL A 270 -6.89 13.85 -4.98
C VAL A 270 -7.15 14.14 -6.46
N LYS A 271 -6.40 13.52 -7.37
CA LYS A 271 -6.64 13.63 -8.82
C LYS A 271 -7.90 12.90 -9.24
N LEU A 272 -8.10 11.65 -8.79
CA LEU A 272 -9.27 10.84 -9.12
C LEU A 272 -10.55 11.51 -8.62
N THR A 273 -10.54 12.08 -7.42
CA THR A 273 -11.72 12.73 -6.82
C THR A 273 -11.95 14.15 -7.31
N ALA A 274 -11.04 14.71 -8.12
CA ALA A 274 -11.22 16.06 -8.69
C ALA A 274 -12.37 16.12 -9.71
N THR A 275 -12.65 15.02 -10.40
CA THR A 275 -13.76 14.88 -11.34
C THR A 275 -15.01 14.41 -10.60
N HIS A 276 -16.17 14.97 -10.95
CA HIS A 276 -17.44 14.51 -10.40
C HIS A 276 -17.89 13.22 -11.12
N PRO A 277 -18.52 12.23 -10.44
CA PRO A 277 -18.96 11.00 -11.12
C PRO A 277 -19.87 11.26 -12.33
N SER A 278 -20.72 12.28 -12.26
CA SER A 278 -21.60 12.67 -13.39
C SER A 278 -20.84 13.19 -14.63
N GLU A 279 -19.57 13.56 -14.49
CA GLU A 279 -18.71 14.01 -15.59
C GLU A 279 -17.96 12.85 -16.25
N VAL A 280 -17.97 11.66 -15.62
CA VAL A 280 -17.35 10.45 -16.14
C VAL A 280 -18.35 9.73 -17.03
N VAL A 281 -18.17 9.91 -18.35
CA VAL A 281 -19.08 9.37 -19.38
C VAL A 281 -18.99 7.83 -19.47
N GLU A 282 -17.81 7.27 -19.23
CA GLU A 282 -17.53 5.85 -19.39
C GLU A 282 -17.02 5.26 -18.06
N GLU A 283 -17.72 4.23 -17.57
CA GLU A 283 -17.28 3.34 -16.48
C GLU A 283 -16.98 4.01 -15.12
N PRO A 284 -17.93 4.76 -14.53
CA PRO A 284 -17.76 5.38 -13.22
C PRO A 284 -17.45 4.35 -12.11
N GLU A 285 -17.92 3.10 -12.25
CA GLU A 285 -17.61 2.03 -11.30
C GLU A 285 -16.11 1.71 -11.24
N ARG A 286 -15.43 1.70 -12.40
CA ARG A 286 -13.97 1.44 -12.45
C ARG A 286 -13.16 2.59 -11.88
N HIS A 287 -13.67 3.81 -12.01
CA HIS A 287 -13.08 4.99 -11.38
C HIS A 287 -13.28 4.97 -9.86
N GLY A 288 -14.47 4.57 -9.40
CA GLY A 288 -14.78 4.28 -7.99
C GLY A 288 -13.82 3.23 -7.40
N SER A 289 -13.60 2.10 -8.08
CA SER A 289 -12.64 1.08 -7.64
C SER A 289 -11.20 1.58 -7.49
N ALA A 290 -10.79 2.58 -8.28
CA ALA A 290 -9.46 3.19 -8.14
C ALA A 290 -9.38 4.10 -6.91
N ILE A 291 -10.46 4.80 -6.58
CA ILE A 291 -10.58 5.61 -5.35
C ILE A 291 -10.59 4.69 -4.13
N GLU A 292 -11.41 3.64 -4.14
CA GLU A 292 -11.50 2.64 -3.08
C GLU A 292 -10.14 1.97 -2.80
N ALA A 293 -9.46 1.49 -3.85
CA ALA A 293 -8.13 0.91 -3.72
C ALA A 293 -7.13 1.88 -3.08
N ALA A 294 -7.19 3.18 -3.44
CA ALA A 294 -6.33 4.20 -2.84
C ALA A 294 -6.66 4.46 -1.37
N LEU A 295 -7.93 4.47 -0.98
CA LEU A 295 -8.38 4.65 0.40
C LEU A 295 -7.97 3.46 1.28
N TRP A 296 -8.27 2.23 0.84
CA TRP A 296 -7.88 0.99 1.53
C TRP A 296 -6.36 0.92 1.72
N ASN A 297 -5.61 1.18 0.66
CA ASN A 297 -4.15 1.17 0.71
C ASN A 297 -3.59 2.21 1.68
N LEU A 298 -4.14 3.43 1.67
CA LEU A 298 -3.72 4.47 2.62
C LEU A 298 -4.07 4.09 4.05
N TRP A 299 -5.28 3.59 4.29
CA TRP A 299 -5.74 3.18 5.62
C TRP A 299 -4.81 2.13 6.22
N LEU A 300 -4.48 1.12 5.43
CA LEU A 300 -3.53 0.07 5.79
C LEU A 300 -2.13 0.66 6.06
N LEU A 301 -1.58 1.45 5.13
CA LEU A 301 -0.18 1.85 5.19
C LEU A 301 0.13 2.94 6.23
N VAL A 302 -0.81 3.84 6.52
CA VAL A 302 -0.59 4.89 7.54
C VAL A 302 -0.58 4.32 8.97
N GLY A 303 -1.10 3.11 9.18
CA GLY A 303 -1.06 2.41 10.47
C GLY A 303 0.31 1.81 10.81
N PHE A 304 1.18 1.60 9.83
CA PHE A 304 2.48 0.93 10.04
C PHE A 304 3.60 1.88 10.53
N THR A 305 4.62 1.31 11.14
CA THR A 305 5.77 1.92 11.81
C THR A 305 5.41 2.97 12.88
N ASP A 306 5.84 4.21 12.73
CA ASP A 306 5.49 5.31 13.63
C ASP A 306 4.17 6.01 13.27
N GLY A 307 3.64 5.75 12.07
CA GLY A 307 2.36 6.22 11.53
C GLY A 307 2.26 7.73 11.29
N SER A 308 2.70 8.55 12.25
CA SER A 308 2.62 10.02 12.19
C SER A 308 3.38 10.60 11.00
N THR A 309 4.53 10.00 10.64
CA THR A 309 5.29 10.36 9.45
C THR A 309 4.45 10.21 8.18
N TRP A 310 3.69 9.11 8.08
CA TRP A 310 2.87 8.80 6.91
C TRP A 310 1.60 9.63 6.86
N VAL A 311 0.95 9.85 8.01
CA VAL A 311 -0.21 10.76 8.10
C VAL A 311 0.19 12.18 7.71
N ILE A 312 1.34 12.69 8.15
CA ILE A 312 1.87 13.98 7.70
C ILE A 312 2.04 13.98 6.18
N GLN A 313 2.68 12.97 5.60
CA GLN A 313 2.86 12.89 4.14
C GLN A 313 1.52 12.91 3.39
N ALA A 314 0.53 12.15 3.86
CA ALA A 314 -0.80 12.10 3.24
C ALA A 314 -1.50 13.47 3.35
N LEU A 315 -1.49 14.10 4.52
CA LEU A 315 -2.09 15.42 4.72
C LEU A 315 -1.43 16.50 3.85
N GLU A 316 -0.10 16.49 3.74
CA GLU A 316 0.64 17.39 2.87
C GLU A 316 0.37 17.15 1.38
N ALA A 317 0.10 15.89 1.02
CA ALA A 317 -0.41 15.48 -0.29
C ALA A 317 -1.91 15.79 -0.49
N LYS A 318 -2.54 16.51 0.45
CA LYS A 318 -3.93 16.97 0.44
C LYS A 318 -4.97 15.88 0.69
N LEU A 319 -4.68 14.90 1.57
CA LEU A 319 -5.63 13.86 1.97
C LEU A 319 -7.00 14.41 2.37
N LEU A 320 -7.08 15.44 3.23
CA LEU A 320 -8.38 16.03 3.65
C LEU A 320 -9.21 16.54 2.47
N LEU A 321 -8.57 17.12 1.45
CA LEU A 321 -9.26 17.53 0.23
C LEU A 321 -9.73 16.31 -0.57
N GLY A 322 -8.91 15.26 -0.63
CA GLY A 322 -9.26 13.99 -1.25
C GLY A 322 -10.51 13.39 -0.63
N LEU A 323 -10.54 13.25 0.70
CA LEU A 323 -11.67 12.72 1.48
C LEU A 323 -12.94 13.55 1.30
N LEU A 324 -12.83 14.88 1.39
CA LEU A 324 -13.97 15.79 1.14
C LEU A 324 -14.56 15.60 -0.27
N ARG A 325 -13.71 15.28 -1.26
CA ARG A 325 -14.15 15.09 -2.65
C ARG A 325 -14.59 13.66 -2.97
N CYS A 326 -14.34 12.69 -2.09
CA CYS A 326 -14.82 11.32 -2.24
C CYS A 326 -16.33 11.19 -2.06
N GLU A 327 -16.98 12.14 -1.39
CA GLU A 327 -18.40 12.06 -1.03
C GLU A 327 -19.32 11.68 -2.23
N PRO A 328 -19.27 12.34 -3.41
CA PRO A 328 -20.11 11.96 -4.54
C PRO A 328 -19.78 10.57 -5.12
N TRP A 329 -18.60 10.04 -4.80
CA TRP A 329 -18.12 8.73 -5.28
C TRP A 329 -18.57 7.57 -4.40
N LEU A 330 -19.16 7.81 -3.22
CA LEU A 330 -19.63 6.77 -2.30
C LEU A 330 -20.49 5.69 -2.99
N PRO A 331 -21.47 6.02 -3.87
CA PRO A 331 -22.27 5.00 -4.55
C PRO A 331 -21.51 4.08 -5.52
N TYR A 332 -20.26 4.43 -5.85
CA TYR A 332 -19.42 3.71 -6.81
C TYR A 332 -18.26 2.95 -6.15
N LEU A 333 -18.13 3.04 -4.82
CA LEU A 333 -17.20 2.18 -4.07
C LEU A 333 -17.83 0.78 -4.02
N GLN A 334 -17.09 -0.26 -4.40
CA GLN A 334 -17.65 -1.58 -4.71
C GLN A 334 -18.00 -2.44 -3.48
N GLY A 335 -18.13 -1.80 -2.31
CA GLY A 335 -18.91 -2.33 -1.20
C GLY A 335 -18.20 -3.38 -0.34
N HIS A 336 -16.86 -3.39 -0.29
CA HIS A 336 -16.16 -4.24 0.68
C HIS A 336 -15.75 -3.51 1.96
N ASP A 337 -15.52 -2.19 1.96
CA ASP A 337 -15.18 -1.44 3.19
C ASP A 337 -15.51 0.08 3.11
N ASP A 338 -16.79 0.47 3.10
CA ASP A 338 -17.18 1.86 3.46
C ASP A 338 -16.58 2.25 4.84
N GLU A 339 -16.34 1.23 5.68
CA GLU A 339 -15.58 1.32 6.92
C GLU A 339 -14.23 2.00 6.75
N CYS A 340 -13.47 1.77 5.68
CA CYS A 340 -12.16 2.40 5.51
C CYS A 340 -12.25 3.90 5.27
N PHE A 341 -13.24 4.32 4.47
CA PHE A 341 -13.48 5.74 4.23
C PHE A 341 -13.87 6.45 5.52
N TYR A 342 -14.89 5.95 6.23
CA TYR A 342 -15.33 6.57 7.49
C TYR A 342 -14.31 6.42 8.60
N SER A 343 -13.53 5.33 8.63
CA SER A 343 -12.46 5.11 9.59
C SER A 343 -11.38 6.18 9.51
N PHE A 344 -11.15 6.81 8.35
CA PHE A 344 -10.27 7.99 8.30
C PHE A 344 -10.76 9.12 9.21
N LEU A 345 -12.06 9.40 9.18
CA LEU A 345 -12.68 10.51 9.88
C LEU A 345 -13.00 10.19 11.34
N PHE A 346 -13.39 8.94 11.65
CA PHE A 346 -13.71 8.50 13.00
C PHE A 346 -12.51 8.01 13.81
N ASN A 347 -11.54 7.34 13.17
CA ASN A 347 -10.50 6.60 13.88
C ASN A 347 -9.10 7.12 13.54
N VAL A 348 -8.69 7.03 12.27
CA VAL A 348 -7.31 7.30 11.86
C VAL A 348 -6.92 8.74 12.16
N LEU A 349 -7.53 9.74 11.50
CA LEU A 349 -7.13 11.14 11.68
C LEU A 349 -7.31 11.62 13.14
N PRO A 350 -8.44 11.35 13.82
CA PRO A 350 -8.60 11.66 15.25
C PRO A 350 -7.49 11.08 16.14
N SER A 351 -7.14 9.80 15.96
CA SER A 351 -6.12 9.15 16.79
C SER A 351 -4.75 9.83 16.66
N TYR A 352 -4.38 10.27 15.46
CA TYR A 352 -3.11 10.95 15.22
C TYR A 352 -3.12 12.44 15.60
N ALA A 353 -4.26 13.03 15.97
CA ALA A 353 -4.34 14.40 16.47
C ALA A 353 -3.60 14.61 17.81
N VAL A 354 -3.24 13.51 18.49
CA VAL A 354 -2.36 13.51 19.67
C VAL A 354 -0.95 14.03 19.38
N TYR A 355 -0.49 13.91 18.13
CA TYR A 355 0.80 14.43 17.70
C TYR A 355 0.64 15.88 17.29
N ARG A 356 1.31 16.79 18.00
CA ARG A 356 1.32 18.22 17.66
C ARG A 356 1.71 18.45 16.19
N SER A 357 2.74 17.77 15.71
CA SER A 357 3.21 17.83 14.33
C SER A 357 2.11 17.50 13.32
N VAL A 358 1.35 16.43 13.55
CA VAL A 358 0.21 16.03 12.73
C VAL A 358 -0.92 17.05 12.84
N LEU A 359 -1.31 17.41 14.07
CA LEU A 359 -2.40 18.36 14.35
C LEU A 359 -2.19 19.71 13.65
N CYS A 360 -0.95 20.21 13.63
CA CYS A 360 -0.59 21.44 12.91
C CYS A 360 -0.81 21.33 11.39
N VAL A 361 -0.53 20.17 10.80
CA VAL A 361 -0.73 19.94 9.36
C VAL A 361 -2.22 19.74 9.04
N MET A 362 -2.96 19.05 9.91
CA MET A 362 -4.42 18.90 9.81
C MET A 362 -5.10 20.27 9.84
N GLN A 363 -4.82 21.08 10.88
CA GLN A 363 -5.42 22.41 11.03
C GLN A 363 -5.14 23.29 9.82
N ARG A 364 -3.89 23.36 9.36
CA ARG A 364 -3.51 24.15 8.19
C ARG A 364 -4.24 23.70 6.92
N SER A 365 -4.38 22.38 6.72
CA SER A 365 -5.13 21.84 5.59
C SER A 365 -6.62 22.17 5.69
N PHE A 366 -7.20 22.08 6.89
CA PHE A 366 -8.60 22.44 7.14
C PHE A 366 -8.86 23.93 6.93
N THR A 367 -8.05 24.82 7.52
CA THR A 367 -8.16 26.28 7.31
C THR A 367 -8.11 26.63 5.82
N TRP A 368 -7.21 26.02 5.05
CA TRP A 368 -7.15 26.24 3.61
C TRP A 368 -8.43 25.80 2.86
N ILE A 369 -9.04 24.67 3.25
CA ILE A 369 -10.33 24.19 2.70
C ILE A 369 -11.45 25.19 3.01
N VAL A 370 -11.47 25.72 4.24
CA VAL A 370 -12.46 26.71 4.70
C VAL A 370 -12.32 28.01 3.93
N GLU A 371 -11.11 28.58 3.89
CA GLU A 371 -10.81 29.83 3.20
C GLU A 371 -11.05 29.75 1.68
N SER A 372 -10.81 28.57 1.09
CA SER A 372 -11.07 28.31 -0.33
C SER A 372 -12.54 28.03 -0.64
N GLN A 373 -13.42 28.05 0.37
CA GLN A 373 -14.87 27.76 0.24
C GLN A 373 -15.18 26.37 -0.35
N LEU A 374 -14.23 25.44 -0.33
CA LEU A 374 -14.39 24.12 -0.94
C LEU A 374 -15.38 23.24 -0.17
N HIS A 375 -15.52 23.47 1.15
CA HIS A 375 -16.48 22.80 2.01
C HIS A 375 -17.94 23.17 1.71
N LEU A 376 -18.23 24.36 1.18
CA LEU A 376 -19.60 24.87 1.01
C LEU A 376 -20.40 24.17 -0.10
N SER A 377 -19.72 23.45 -0.99
CA SER A 377 -20.31 22.90 -2.22
C SER A 377 -20.59 21.40 -2.17
N ARG A 378 -20.32 20.72 -1.04
CA ARG A 378 -20.29 19.25 -0.98
C ARG A 378 -20.82 18.68 0.33
N PHE A 379 -22.09 18.94 0.59
CA PHE A 379 -22.88 18.15 1.51
C PHE A 379 -23.93 17.45 0.66
N SER A 380 -23.79 16.15 0.44
CA SER A 380 -24.95 15.35 0.05
C SER A 380 -25.89 15.21 1.25
N ASP A 381 -27.04 14.61 0.98
CA ASP A 381 -27.96 14.16 2.03
C ASP A 381 -27.45 12.89 2.73
N ASP A 382 -26.17 12.48 2.59
CA ASP A 382 -25.63 11.31 3.28
C ASP A 382 -25.39 11.62 4.77
N PRO A 383 -26.18 11.01 5.69
CA PRO A 383 -26.09 11.33 7.11
C PRO A 383 -24.81 10.79 7.74
N GLU A 384 -24.30 9.65 7.28
CA GLU A 384 -23.13 8.99 7.85
C GLU A 384 -21.85 9.78 7.54
N TRP A 385 -21.68 10.23 6.30
CA TRP A 385 -20.61 11.16 5.95
C TRP A 385 -20.69 12.46 6.76
N THR A 386 -21.89 13.02 6.92
CA THR A 386 -22.08 14.26 7.67
C THR A 386 -21.67 14.08 9.13
N GLU A 387 -22.12 13.00 9.77
CA GLU A 387 -21.73 12.66 11.15
C GLU A 387 -20.22 12.45 11.27
N ALA A 388 -19.61 11.70 10.35
CA ALA A 388 -18.17 11.44 10.34
C ALA A 388 -17.35 12.72 10.20
N TRP A 389 -17.75 13.61 9.29
CA TRP A 389 -17.09 14.88 9.07
C TRP A 389 -17.24 15.81 10.27
N GLU A 390 -18.46 15.96 10.82
CA GLU A 390 -18.71 16.79 12.01
C GLU A 390 -17.95 16.28 13.24
N TYR A 391 -17.90 14.96 13.44
CA TYR A 391 -17.10 14.34 14.49
C TYR A 391 -15.61 14.67 14.33
N PHE A 392 -15.06 14.54 13.12
CA PHE A 392 -13.68 14.90 12.83
C PHE A 392 -13.40 16.37 13.11
N ILE A 393 -14.25 17.29 12.66
CA ILE A 393 -14.08 18.73 12.89
C ILE A 393 -14.14 19.07 14.37
N SER A 394 -15.13 18.54 15.09
CA SER A 394 -15.25 18.73 16.55
C SER A 394 -13.99 18.26 17.28
N THR A 395 -13.44 17.12 16.87
CA THR A 395 -12.18 16.58 17.41
C THR A 395 -11.01 17.51 17.12
N LEU A 396 -10.84 17.92 15.86
CA LEU A 396 -9.77 18.82 15.43
C LEU A 396 -9.82 20.16 16.18
N GLU A 397 -10.98 20.78 16.28
CA GLU A 397 -11.17 22.06 16.96
C GLU A 397 -10.88 21.97 18.46
N SER A 398 -11.36 20.90 19.12
CA SER A 398 -11.09 20.63 20.54
C SER A 398 -9.59 20.49 20.82
N GLN A 399 -8.89 19.68 20.01
CA GLN A 399 -7.45 19.48 20.16
C GLN A 399 -6.65 20.75 19.81
N TRP A 400 -7.09 21.49 18.79
CA TRP A 400 -6.47 22.75 18.41
C TRP A 400 -6.65 23.82 19.48
N ALA A 401 -7.81 23.90 20.13
CA ALA A 401 -8.06 24.79 21.24
C ALA A 401 -7.13 24.48 22.43
N LEU A 402 -6.92 23.20 22.72
CA LEU A 402 -5.96 22.76 23.73
C LEU A 402 -4.53 23.19 23.37
N LEU A 403 -4.07 22.92 22.14
CA LEU A 403 -2.73 23.35 21.70
C LEU A 403 -2.57 24.88 21.76
N SER A 404 -3.62 25.62 21.38
CA SER A 404 -3.64 27.09 21.41
C SER A 404 -3.57 27.66 22.83
N SER A 405 -4.00 26.91 23.84
CA SER A 405 -3.83 27.29 25.25
C SER A 405 -2.38 27.24 25.74
N VAL A 406 -1.47 26.67 24.95
CA VAL A 406 -0.05 26.51 25.28
C VAL A 406 0.84 27.19 24.22
N PRO A 407 0.97 28.54 24.23
CA PRO A 407 1.53 29.29 23.10
C PRO A 407 2.95 28.91 22.70
N HIS A 408 3.79 28.45 23.62
CA HIS A 408 5.16 28.03 23.32
C HIS A 408 5.24 26.72 22.53
N LEU A 409 4.14 25.98 22.39
CA LEU A 409 4.01 24.81 21.53
C LEU A 409 3.37 25.14 20.18
N LEU A 410 2.83 26.35 19.97
CA LEU A 410 2.27 26.70 18.66
C LEU A 410 3.37 26.67 17.57
N PRO A 411 3.02 26.32 16.31
CA PRO A 411 3.96 26.40 15.21
C PRO A 411 4.45 27.83 15.04
N GLY A 412 5.73 28.04 15.36
CA GLY A 412 6.44 29.29 15.10
C GLY A 412 6.91 29.38 13.65
N TYR A 413 7.80 30.34 13.40
CA TYR A 413 8.53 30.39 12.14
C TYR A 413 9.49 29.21 12.05
N GLU A 414 9.51 28.56 10.89
CA GLU A 414 10.46 27.50 10.59
C GLU A 414 11.71 28.09 9.93
N LYS A 415 12.84 27.44 10.15
CA LYS A 415 14.13 27.83 9.59
C LYS A 415 14.41 27.04 8.32
N CYS A 416 15.09 27.68 7.39
CA CYS A 416 15.69 26.98 6.26
C CYS A 416 16.68 25.92 6.77
N SER A 417 16.65 24.72 6.20
CA SER A 417 17.58 23.63 6.52
C SER A 417 19.03 23.90 6.07
N ASN A 418 19.22 24.79 5.10
CA ASN A 418 20.55 25.29 4.77
C ASN A 418 21.08 26.11 5.96
N VAL A 419 22.10 25.58 6.64
CA VAL A 419 22.70 26.17 7.85
C VAL A 419 23.30 27.57 7.62
N GLU A 420 23.62 27.91 6.37
CA GLU A 420 24.13 29.25 5.99
C GLU A 420 23.00 30.27 5.77
N CYS A 421 21.74 29.82 5.79
CA CYS A 421 20.56 30.66 5.55
C CYS A 421 19.88 31.02 6.87
N THR A 422 19.70 32.31 7.12
CA THR A 422 19.02 32.83 8.32
C THR A 422 17.53 33.12 8.09
N GLN A 423 16.97 32.70 6.95
CA GLN A 423 15.57 32.95 6.64
C GLN A 423 14.66 32.11 7.52
N GLU A 424 13.68 32.79 8.11
CA GLU A 424 12.61 32.24 8.92
C GLU A 424 11.29 32.60 8.25
N LYS A 425 10.46 31.58 7.95
CA LYS A 425 9.16 31.77 7.28
C LYS A 425 8.09 30.90 7.92
N ALA A 426 6.83 31.13 7.56
CA ALA A 426 5.79 30.16 7.88
C ALA A 426 6.11 28.82 7.20
N SER A 427 5.81 27.70 7.87
CA SER A 427 6.12 26.34 7.41
C SER A 427 5.65 26.05 5.97
N ASN A 428 4.52 26.62 5.56
CA ASN A 428 3.95 26.45 4.22
C ASN A 428 4.68 27.23 3.11
N GLU A 429 5.64 28.09 3.44
CA GLU A 429 6.41 28.87 2.46
C GLU A 429 7.74 28.20 2.07
N PHE A 430 8.08 27.06 2.67
CA PHE A 430 9.30 26.32 2.37
C PHE A 430 9.07 25.25 1.30
N TYR A 431 10.06 25.09 0.42
CA TYR A 431 10.20 23.95 -0.47
C TYR A 431 10.75 22.75 0.29
N LYS A 432 10.15 21.57 0.14
CA LYS A 432 10.67 20.34 0.75
C LYS A 432 11.58 19.57 -0.19
N CYS A 433 12.55 18.86 0.38
CA CYS A 433 13.33 17.88 -0.37
C CYS A 433 12.40 16.78 -0.91
N SER A 434 12.29 16.64 -2.24
CA SER A 434 11.42 15.65 -2.88
C SER A 434 11.82 14.18 -2.60
N ARG A 435 13.01 13.96 -2.03
CA ARG A 435 13.50 12.63 -1.65
C ARG A 435 13.13 12.24 -0.22
N CYS A 436 13.57 12.99 0.79
CA CYS A 436 13.28 12.63 2.18
C CYS A 436 12.02 13.29 2.75
N LEU A 437 11.53 14.38 2.15
CA LEU A 437 10.45 15.24 2.67
C LEU A 437 10.70 15.84 4.06
N SER A 438 11.87 15.59 4.68
CA SER A 438 12.23 16.05 6.02
C SER A 438 12.94 17.41 6.03
N ALA A 439 13.74 17.71 5.01
CA ALA A 439 14.45 19.00 4.91
C ALA A 439 13.64 20.01 4.10
N GLN A 440 13.77 21.28 4.47
CA GLN A 440 12.98 22.37 3.93
C GLN A 440 13.81 23.62 3.62
N TYR A 441 13.50 24.29 2.53
CA TYR A 441 14.35 25.31 1.93
C TYR A 441 13.54 26.51 1.48
N CYS A 442 13.99 27.72 1.81
CA CYS A 442 13.29 28.94 1.39
C CYS A 442 13.39 29.19 -0.13
N SER A 443 14.29 28.47 -0.80
CA SER A 443 14.54 28.54 -2.24
C SER A 443 15.24 27.28 -2.76
N LYS A 444 15.13 27.04 -4.07
CA LYS A 444 15.89 25.99 -4.77
C LYS A 444 17.40 26.16 -4.61
N ALA A 445 17.90 27.40 -4.61
CA ALA A 445 19.31 27.67 -4.41
C ALA A 445 19.83 27.18 -3.04
N CYS A 446 19.06 27.40 -1.96
CA CYS A 446 19.40 26.86 -0.64
C CYS A 446 19.41 25.33 -0.62
N GLN A 447 18.46 24.70 -1.31
CA GLN A 447 18.46 23.23 -1.44
C GLN A 447 19.71 22.74 -2.17
N GLU A 448 20.08 23.35 -3.29
CA GLU A 448 21.27 22.94 -4.06
C GLU A 448 22.57 23.12 -3.28
N THR A 449 22.69 24.19 -2.50
CA THR A 449 23.83 24.42 -1.60
C THR A 449 23.90 23.36 -0.51
N ASP A 450 22.82 23.14 0.22
CA ASP A 450 22.79 22.17 1.32
C ASP A 450 22.98 20.72 0.81
N TRP A 451 22.45 20.42 -0.39
CA TRP A 451 22.62 19.14 -1.08
C TRP A 451 24.09 18.82 -1.39
N LYS A 452 24.85 19.82 -1.87
CA LYS A 452 26.30 19.67 -2.13
C LYS A 452 27.13 19.62 -0.85
N GLY A 453 26.61 20.16 0.24
CA GLY A 453 27.19 20.06 1.57
C GLY A 453 26.97 18.68 2.18
N TRP A 454 26.03 18.58 3.14
CA TRP A 454 25.83 17.39 3.97
C TRP A 454 24.46 16.74 3.76
N HIS A 455 23.51 17.44 3.13
CA HIS A 455 22.12 16.95 3.07
C HIS A 455 21.98 15.70 2.22
N LYS A 456 22.81 15.50 1.18
CA LYS A 456 22.76 14.26 0.39
C LYS A 456 22.97 13.02 1.26
N GLU A 457 24.00 13.03 2.10
CA GLU A 457 24.31 11.93 3.03
C GLU A 457 23.23 11.77 4.10
N ALA A 458 22.72 12.88 4.64
CA ALA A 458 21.62 12.84 5.62
C ALA A 458 20.31 12.34 5.00
N CYS A 459 20.01 12.72 3.76
CA CYS A 459 18.85 12.25 3.01
C CYS A 459 18.93 10.74 2.76
N ASP A 460 20.11 10.24 2.36
CA ASP A 460 20.32 8.81 2.14
C ASP A 460 20.23 8.04 3.46
N ARG A 461 20.72 8.60 4.58
CA ARG A 461 20.53 8.03 5.92
C ARG A 461 19.06 7.97 6.32
N ILE A 462 18.29 9.06 6.16
CA ILE A 462 16.86 9.06 6.48
C ILE A 462 16.11 8.00 5.66
N ARG A 463 16.44 7.85 4.36
CA ARG A 463 15.86 6.78 3.54
C ARG A 463 16.26 5.40 4.04
N LYS A 464 17.53 5.21 4.40
CA LYS A 464 18.00 3.95 4.96
C LYS A 464 17.30 3.63 6.28
N ASP A 465 17.17 4.59 7.19
CA ASP A 465 16.47 4.41 8.46
C ASP A 465 15.01 3.97 8.23
N ARG A 466 14.34 4.50 7.21
CA ARG A 466 13.00 4.06 6.78
C ARG A 466 12.97 2.64 6.22
N ILE A 467 13.98 2.27 5.42
CA ILE A 467 14.13 0.91 4.87
C ILE A 467 14.39 -0.10 5.98
N ASP A 468 15.21 0.28 6.95
CA ASP A 468 15.63 -0.55 8.09
C ASP A 468 14.56 -0.55 9.22
N ALA A 469 13.36 0.00 8.97
CA ALA A 469 12.25 0.09 9.91
C ALA A 469 12.58 0.79 11.23
N TRP A 470 13.60 1.66 11.25
CA TRP A 470 14.06 2.24 12.50
C TRP A 470 13.02 3.26 13.00
N PRO A 471 12.45 3.07 14.21
CA PRO A 471 11.43 3.98 14.70
C PRO A 471 12.04 5.37 14.90
N HIS A 472 11.42 6.38 14.29
CA HIS A 472 11.85 7.76 14.51
C HIS A 472 11.68 8.10 16.00
N LYS A 473 12.65 8.84 16.54
CA LYS A 473 12.51 9.41 17.87
C LYS A 473 11.32 10.38 17.86
N LEU A 474 10.43 10.25 18.85
CA LEU A 474 9.32 11.19 19.02
C LEU A 474 9.89 12.62 19.14
N PRO A 475 9.42 13.58 18.32
CA PRO A 475 9.83 14.97 18.45
C PRO A 475 9.56 15.52 19.86
N ALA A 476 10.43 16.38 20.35
CA ALA A 476 10.33 16.91 21.71
C ALA A 476 9.05 17.74 21.91
N GLU A 477 8.61 18.42 20.86
CA GLU A 477 7.38 19.22 20.84
C GLU A 477 6.13 18.33 20.87
N ASP A 478 6.16 17.18 20.19
CA ASP A 478 5.07 16.19 20.24
C ASP A 478 4.98 15.57 21.63
N ALA A 479 6.11 15.20 22.22
CA ALA A 479 6.16 14.69 23.60
C ALA A 479 5.59 15.69 24.62
N LYS A 480 5.96 16.98 24.51
CA LYS A 480 5.44 18.03 25.38
C LYS A 480 3.93 18.22 25.22
N PHE A 481 3.42 18.14 23.99
CA PHE A 481 1.98 18.26 23.77
C PHE A 481 1.21 17.05 24.35
N ILE A 482 1.74 15.85 24.19
CA ILE A 482 1.20 14.65 24.86
C ILE A 482 1.18 14.86 26.39
N GLU A 483 2.23 15.41 27.00
CA GLU A 483 2.23 15.71 28.44
C GLU A 483 1.11 16.66 28.86
N VAL A 484 0.79 17.66 28.03
CA VAL A 484 -0.32 18.61 28.26
C VAL A 484 -1.65 17.87 28.22
N MET A 485 -1.87 17.00 27.22
CA MET A 485 -3.09 16.19 27.12
C MET A 485 -3.28 15.31 28.36
N LEU A 486 -2.21 14.66 28.82
CA LEU A 486 -2.25 13.83 30.04
C LEU A 486 -2.56 14.65 31.29
N ASP A 487 -2.04 15.87 31.40
CA ASP A 487 -2.33 16.75 32.54
C ASP A 487 -3.80 17.19 32.55
N VAL A 488 -4.41 17.40 31.37
CA VAL A 488 -5.85 17.71 31.24
C VAL A 488 -6.71 16.52 31.68
N GLU A 489 -6.44 15.32 31.16
CA GLU A 489 -7.21 14.12 31.54
C GLU A 489 -7.04 13.77 33.02
N ARG A 490 -5.82 13.92 33.56
CA ARG A 490 -5.57 13.74 35.00
C ARG A 490 -6.40 14.71 35.84
N GLU A 491 -6.47 15.99 35.45
CA GLU A 491 -7.25 16.97 36.22
C GLU A 491 -8.75 16.67 36.18
N LYS A 492 -9.28 16.20 35.03
CA LYS A 492 -10.69 15.76 34.91
C LYS A 492 -11.02 14.61 35.88
N LEU A 493 -10.07 13.70 36.12
CA LEU A 493 -10.25 12.50 36.94
C LEU A 493 -9.66 12.60 38.35
N LYS A 494 -9.23 13.79 38.77
CA LYS A 494 -8.54 14.00 40.04
C LYS A 494 -9.32 13.49 41.24
N ASP A 495 -10.62 13.80 41.33
CA ASP A 495 -11.45 13.37 42.45
C ASP A 495 -11.62 11.85 42.47
N VAL A 496 -11.78 11.23 41.30
CA VAL A 496 -11.87 9.77 41.15
C VAL A 496 -10.59 9.10 41.62
N VAL A 497 -9.42 9.60 41.19
CA VAL A 497 -8.10 9.13 41.59
C VAL A 497 -7.92 9.21 43.11
N MET A 498 -8.26 10.35 43.72
CA MET A 498 -8.11 10.54 45.17
C MET A 498 -8.99 9.59 45.98
N ASN A 499 -10.20 9.31 45.50
CA ASN A 499 -11.08 8.32 46.13
C ASN A 499 -10.51 6.90 45.97
N SER A 500 -9.99 6.55 44.79
CA SER A 500 -9.36 5.23 44.53
C SER A 500 -8.18 4.94 45.46
N PHE A 501 -7.36 5.93 45.81
CA PHE A 501 -6.27 5.73 46.78
C PHE A 501 -6.81 5.29 48.15
N SER A 502 -7.93 5.86 48.57
CA SER A 502 -8.58 5.53 49.84
C SER A 502 -9.21 4.14 49.80
N ASP A 503 -9.85 3.80 48.69
CA ASP A 503 -10.58 2.54 48.53
C ASP A 503 -9.63 1.33 48.37
N MET A 504 -8.54 1.48 47.62
CA MET A 504 -7.60 0.39 47.35
C MET A 504 -6.56 0.20 48.46
N GLY A 505 -6.42 1.15 49.39
CA GLY A 505 -5.43 1.09 50.47
C GLY A 505 -3.99 0.99 49.99
N ASN A 506 -3.71 1.44 48.77
CA ASN A 506 -2.39 1.39 48.14
C ASN A 506 -1.89 2.81 47.89
N ASN A 507 -0.62 3.09 48.20
CA ASN A 507 0.00 4.39 47.91
C ASN A 507 0.51 4.51 46.47
N LEU A 508 0.32 3.50 45.64
CA LEU A 508 0.62 3.52 44.21
C LEU A 508 -0.63 3.12 43.41
N LEU A 509 -1.01 3.97 42.46
CA LEU A 509 -2.03 3.66 41.45
C LEU A 509 -1.49 3.92 40.06
N VAL A 510 -2.11 3.28 39.07
CA VAL A 510 -1.84 3.56 37.66
C VAL A 510 -3.09 4.11 36.99
N MET A 511 -2.96 5.22 36.28
CA MET A 511 -3.97 5.78 35.40
C MET A 511 -3.54 5.51 33.96
N ASP A 512 -4.25 4.61 33.29
CA ASP A 512 -4.00 4.25 31.90
C ASP A 512 -4.92 5.06 30.98
N ILE A 513 -4.33 5.84 30.08
CA ILE A 513 -5.04 6.75 29.18
C ILE A 513 -4.84 6.28 27.74
N ASP A 514 -5.91 5.84 27.09
CA ASP A 514 -5.90 5.56 25.67
C ASP A 514 -6.14 6.85 24.87
N LEU A 515 -5.05 7.39 24.31
CA LEU A 515 -5.07 8.56 23.41
C LEU A 515 -5.26 8.16 21.94
N GLN A 516 -5.41 6.87 21.62
CA GLN A 516 -5.74 6.41 20.27
C GLN A 516 -7.22 6.60 19.94
N VAL A 517 -8.06 6.79 20.95
CA VAL A 517 -9.51 7.01 20.80
C VAL A 517 -9.87 8.43 21.22
N TYR A 518 -10.91 8.98 20.59
CA TYR A 518 -11.46 10.27 20.97
C TYR A 518 -12.95 10.19 21.34
N PRO A 519 -13.40 10.79 22.45
CA PRO A 519 -12.58 11.32 23.54
C PRO A 519 -11.66 10.26 24.16
N ALA A 520 -10.55 10.70 24.74
CA ALA A 520 -9.60 9.80 25.39
C ALA A 520 -10.31 8.95 26.46
N ARG A 521 -9.97 7.66 26.50
CA ARG A 521 -10.49 6.76 27.54
C ARG A 521 -9.46 6.64 28.64
N ALA A 522 -9.88 6.72 29.88
CA ALA A 522 -8.99 6.62 31.02
C ALA A 522 -9.52 5.62 32.05
N GLU A 523 -8.64 4.77 32.55
CA GLU A 523 -8.93 3.74 33.53
C GLU A 523 -7.93 3.81 34.69
N ILE A 524 -8.40 3.58 35.92
CA ILE A 524 -7.54 3.47 37.10
C ILE A 524 -7.35 1.99 37.41
N ARG A 525 -6.09 1.56 37.44
CA ARG A 525 -5.70 0.16 37.63
C ARG A 525 -4.82 -0.02 38.85
N HIS A 526 -4.86 -1.23 39.40
CA HIS A 526 -3.93 -1.63 40.45
C HIS A 526 -2.53 -1.86 39.84
N PRO A 527 -1.42 -1.51 40.51
CA PRO A 527 -0.07 -1.70 39.97
C PRO A 527 0.28 -3.15 39.57
N GLU A 528 -0.40 -4.13 40.17
CA GLU A 528 -0.22 -5.55 39.83
C GLU A 528 -0.90 -5.97 38.53
N GLU A 529 -1.83 -5.19 38.01
CA GLU A 529 -2.52 -5.42 36.73
C GLU A 529 -1.67 -4.92 35.55
N VAL A 530 -0.71 -4.03 35.80
CA VAL A 530 0.16 -3.47 34.77
C VAL A 530 1.33 -4.41 34.49
N ARG A 531 1.45 -4.78 33.21
CA ARG A 531 2.52 -5.63 32.68
C ARG A 531 3.26 -4.89 31.58
N PHE A 532 4.58 -4.99 31.59
CA PHE A 532 5.46 -4.48 30.53
C PHE A 532 6.12 -5.65 29.81
N CYS A 533 6.46 -5.44 28.54
CA CYS A 533 7.07 -6.46 27.69
C CYS A 533 8.49 -6.79 28.16
N GLU A 534 8.72 -7.94 28.81
CA GLU A 534 10.04 -8.35 29.32
C GLU A 534 11.12 -8.43 28.23
N LYS A 535 10.71 -8.76 27.00
CA LYS A 535 11.63 -8.95 25.87
C LYS A 535 12.15 -7.63 25.27
N HIS A 536 11.31 -6.59 25.23
CA HIS A 536 11.62 -5.35 24.49
C HIS A 536 11.61 -4.10 25.36
N GLN A 537 11.16 -4.20 26.61
CA GLN A 537 11.05 -3.10 27.56
C GLN A 537 11.74 -3.44 28.90
N LEU A 538 12.79 -4.28 28.88
CA LEU A 538 13.48 -4.75 30.08
C LEU A 538 13.88 -3.63 31.06
N PRO A 539 14.45 -2.47 30.63
CA PRO A 539 14.77 -1.38 31.55
C PRO A 539 13.53 -0.80 32.25
N LEU A 540 12.39 -0.76 31.55
CA LEU A 540 11.12 -0.29 32.10
C LEU A 540 10.52 -1.32 33.07
N VAL A 541 10.65 -2.62 32.77
CA VAL A 541 10.23 -3.72 33.66
C VAL A 541 11.02 -3.69 34.96
N GLU A 542 12.35 -3.55 34.88
CA GLU A 542 13.22 -3.45 36.05
C GLU A 542 12.85 -2.23 36.90
N TRP A 543 12.73 -1.06 36.27
CA TRP A 543 12.30 0.17 36.93
C TRP A 543 10.91 0.04 37.57
N TRP A 544 9.96 -0.61 36.90
CA TRP A 544 8.60 -0.82 37.42
C TRP A 544 8.60 -1.74 38.64
N ASN A 545 9.31 -2.86 38.55
CA ASN A 545 9.45 -3.80 39.67
C ASN A 545 10.14 -3.16 40.88
N ASP A 546 11.13 -2.30 40.65
CA ASP A 546 11.77 -1.55 41.72
C ASP A 546 10.83 -0.50 42.31
N THR A 547 10.02 0.17 41.48
CA THR A 547 9.04 1.17 41.95
C THR A 547 7.95 0.54 42.82
N LYS A 548 7.43 -0.64 42.45
CA LYS A 548 6.45 -1.38 43.26
C LYS A 548 6.96 -1.82 44.63
N LYS A 549 8.28 -2.01 44.77
CA LYS A 549 8.91 -2.44 46.03
C LYS A 549 9.23 -1.27 46.97
N LYS A 550 9.17 -0.03 46.49
CA LYS A 550 9.44 1.14 47.33
C LYS A 550 8.30 1.34 48.32
N ASP A 551 8.66 1.55 49.58
CA ASP A 551 7.71 1.98 50.60
C ASP A 551 7.39 3.47 50.35
N LEU A 552 6.29 3.71 49.63
CA LEU A 552 5.89 5.06 49.24
C LEU A 552 5.18 5.73 50.43
N MET A 553 5.82 6.74 51.01
CA MET A 553 5.30 7.53 52.13
C MET A 553 4.08 8.38 51.74
N HIS A 554 3.82 8.58 50.44
CA HIS A 554 2.75 9.42 49.92
C HIS A 554 2.07 8.75 48.72
N PRO A 555 0.78 9.06 48.47
CA PRO A 555 0.08 8.63 47.26
C PRO A 555 0.82 9.08 45.99
N CYS A 556 1.13 8.11 45.13
CA CYS A 556 1.81 8.29 43.86
C CYS A 556 0.93 7.74 42.74
N LEU A 557 0.75 8.54 41.69
CA LEU A 557 0.02 8.12 40.49
C LEU A 557 1.01 7.99 39.34
N MET A 558 1.09 6.79 38.79
CA MET A 558 1.71 6.60 37.49
C MET A 558 0.67 6.81 36.41
N VAL A 559 0.97 7.65 35.43
CA VAL A 559 0.12 7.88 34.26
C VAL A 559 0.78 7.19 33.06
N THR A 560 0.08 6.24 32.47
CA THR A 560 0.46 5.60 31.21
C THR A 560 -0.44 6.12 30.10
N ALA A 561 0.11 6.24 28.89
CA ALA A 561 -0.67 6.63 27.73
C ALA A 561 -0.36 5.76 26.52
N SER A 562 -1.40 5.26 25.87
CA SER A 562 -1.31 4.56 24.60
C SER A 562 -1.46 5.58 23.46
N ILE A 563 -0.50 5.61 22.54
CA ILE A 563 -0.50 6.50 21.36
C ILE A 563 -0.39 5.68 20.06
N PRO A 564 -0.94 6.18 18.92
CA PRO A 564 -0.92 5.42 17.67
C PRO A 564 0.50 5.18 17.16
N ARG A 565 0.91 3.91 17.10
CA ARG A 565 2.12 3.37 16.45
C ARG A 565 1.89 1.88 16.16
N GLU A 566 2.57 1.31 15.16
CA GLU A 566 2.44 -0.11 14.74
C GLU A 566 2.58 -1.12 15.88
N TYR A 567 3.28 -0.77 16.95
CA TYR A 567 3.46 -1.65 18.11
C TYR A 567 2.89 -1.11 19.43
N HIS A 568 1.99 -0.12 19.38
CA HIS A 568 1.46 0.65 20.52
C HIS A 568 2.56 1.40 21.28
N GLY A 569 2.75 2.67 20.94
CA GLY A 569 3.67 3.53 21.69
C GLY A 569 3.12 3.70 23.10
N GLN A 570 3.94 3.41 24.12
CA GLN A 570 3.59 3.70 25.50
C GLN A 570 4.38 4.92 25.98
N PHE A 571 3.65 5.94 26.40
CA PHE A 571 4.17 7.12 27.09
C PHE A 571 3.94 6.97 28.58
N ILE A 572 4.99 7.13 29.39
CA ILE A 572 4.88 6.94 30.84
C ILE A 572 5.33 8.21 31.55
N LYS A 573 4.50 8.69 32.50
CA LYS A 573 4.75 9.86 33.34
C LYS A 573 4.36 9.52 34.79
N VAL A 574 5.28 9.69 35.73
CA VAL A 574 4.98 9.53 37.16
C VAL A 574 4.68 10.89 37.80
N VAL A 575 3.61 10.95 38.59
CA VAL A 575 3.13 12.15 39.29
C VAL A 575 2.98 11.84 40.78
N ASN A 576 3.59 12.67 41.63
CA ASN A 576 3.49 12.54 43.08
C ASN A 576 2.40 13.49 43.64
N TYR A 577 1.54 13.01 44.54
CA TYR A 577 0.55 13.83 45.27
C TYR A 577 1.04 14.27 46.67
N GLY A 578 2.30 13.99 47.02
CA GLY A 578 2.95 14.46 48.23
C GLY A 578 3.14 15.99 48.29
N PRO A 579 3.62 16.53 49.43
CA PRO A 579 3.91 17.95 49.57
C PRO A 579 4.88 18.43 48.47
N PRO A 580 4.77 19.70 48.01
CA PRO A 580 5.54 20.23 46.88
C PRO A 580 7.07 20.12 47.04
N ASP A 581 7.55 19.87 48.26
CA ASP A 581 8.97 19.80 48.62
C ASP A 581 9.63 18.43 48.30
N ILE A 582 8.86 17.42 47.88
CA ILE A 582 9.33 16.06 47.53
C ILE A 582 9.09 15.80 46.03
N HIS A 583 9.92 16.42 45.19
CA HIS A 583 9.93 16.15 43.76
C HIS A 583 10.64 14.82 43.47
N TRP A 584 9.87 13.78 43.13
CA TRP A 584 10.41 12.72 42.28
C TRP A 584 10.59 13.33 40.89
N ASP A 585 11.81 13.27 40.36
CA ASP A 585 12.13 13.76 39.02
C ASP A 585 11.15 13.18 38.00
N LYS A 586 10.64 14.05 37.11
CA LYS A 586 9.85 13.63 35.95
C LYS A 586 10.69 12.64 35.14
N GLN A 587 10.38 11.35 35.24
CA GLN A 587 10.99 10.33 34.41
C GLN A 587 10.01 9.97 33.31
N VAL A 588 10.24 10.50 32.11
CA VAL A 588 9.51 10.09 30.90
C VAL A 588 10.24 8.89 30.33
N VAL A 589 9.61 7.72 30.42
CA VAL A 589 10.14 6.50 29.79
C VAL A 589 9.31 6.21 28.55
N TYR A 590 9.98 6.19 27.41
CA TYR A 590 9.37 5.80 26.15
C TYR A 590 9.51 4.28 26.00
N GLY A 591 8.41 3.57 26.08
CA GLY A 591 8.36 2.20 25.58
C GLY A 591 8.31 2.26 24.06
N GLN A 592 9.31 1.71 23.37
CA GLN A 592 9.03 1.28 22.00
C GLN A 592 7.93 0.23 22.09
N GLY A 593 6.95 0.37 21.21
CA GLY A 593 5.92 -0.63 21.08
C GLY A 593 6.55 -2.00 20.81
N CYS A 594 5.92 -3.05 21.35
CA CYS A 594 6.48 -4.40 21.36
C CYS A 594 5.62 -5.32 20.47
N PRO A 595 6.16 -5.92 19.39
CA PRO A 595 5.40 -6.80 18.48
C PRO A 595 4.81 -8.05 19.16
N CYS A 596 5.33 -8.46 20.31
CA CYS A 596 4.74 -9.58 21.07
C CYS A 596 3.63 -9.15 22.05
N CYS A 597 3.30 -7.87 22.11
CA CYS A 597 2.21 -7.33 22.93
C CYS A 597 0.98 -6.91 22.12
N SER A 598 0.99 -6.97 20.79
CA SER A 598 -0.15 -6.64 19.91
C SER A 598 -1.29 -7.68 19.93
N GLY A 599 -1.28 -8.60 20.89
CA GLY A 599 -2.31 -9.64 21.05
C GLY A 599 -2.55 -10.08 22.50
N MET A 600 -2.21 -9.22 23.48
CA MET A 600 -2.55 -9.43 24.90
C MET A 600 -3.76 -8.59 25.31
#